data_AF-A0A8C0XLA8-F1
#
_entry.id   AF-A0A8C0XLA8-F1
#
_cell.length_a   1.000
_cell.length_b   1.000
_cell.length_c   1.000
_cell.angle_alpha   90.00
_cell.angle_beta   90.00
_cell.angle_gamma   90.00
#
_symmetry.space_group_name_H-M   'P 1'
#
loop_
_entity.id
_entity.type
_entity.pdbx_description
1 polymer ?
#
loop_
_entity_poly.entity_id
_entity_poly.type
_entity_poly.pdbx_seq_one_letter_code
_entity_poly.pdbx_strand_id
1 'polypeptide(L)'
;VMTKGLKANKLEQKEKQKFPQCNTEWRANKGSWFWCSPKSGGINRDTGVPRKCYKPGTKKPCCVCVGTTGSPSDQPDSPTHRNRGDLDDPNLEEYTGCPPLAIMCSFPL
;
A
#
# COMPACT_ATOMS: atom_id res chain seq x y z
N VAL A 1 -27.28 4.58 17.34
CA VAL A 1 -25.95 4.28 17.94
C VAL A 1 -25.23 3.29 17.03
N MET A 2 -24.03 3.59 16.50
CA MET A 2 -23.30 2.64 15.65
C MET A 2 -22.69 1.51 16.51
N THR A 3 -22.99 0.26 16.17
CA THR A 3 -22.44 -0.93 16.84
C THR A 3 -20.93 -1.02 16.61
N LYS A 4 -20.19 -1.64 17.55
CA LYS A 4 -18.73 -1.80 17.46
C LYS A 4 -18.28 -2.47 16.14
N GLY A 5 -19.03 -3.46 15.66
CA GLY A 5 -18.76 -4.15 14.40
C GLY A 5 -18.86 -3.25 13.17
N LEU A 6 -19.85 -2.35 13.12
CA LEU A 6 -20.00 -1.41 12.01
C LEU A 6 -18.84 -0.40 11.95
N LYS A 7 -18.32 0.02 13.11
CA LYS A 7 -17.16 0.92 13.18
C LYS A 7 -15.88 0.23 12.68
N ALA A 8 -15.66 -1.02 13.07
CA ALA A 8 -14.50 -1.80 12.62
C ALA A 8 -14.50 -2.00 11.10
N ASN A 9 -15.64 -2.38 10.52
CA ASN A 9 -15.77 -2.56 9.08
C ASN A 9 -15.49 -1.26 8.29
N LYS A 10 -16.01 -0.12 8.76
CA LYS A 10 -15.71 1.18 8.14
C LYS A 10 -14.23 1.54 8.19
N LEU A 11 -13.53 1.22 9.28
CA LEU A 11 -12.10 1.46 9.39
C LEU A 11 -11.32 0.58 8.42
N GLU A 12 -11.65 -0.71 8.37
CA GLU A 12 -11.03 -1.67 7.44
C GLU A 12 -11.22 -1.26 5.97
N GLN A 13 -12.41 -0.77 5.61
CA GLN A 13 -12.68 -0.26 4.26
C GLN A 13 -11.83 0.97 3.93
N LYS A 14 -11.67 1.91 4.87
CA LYS A 14 -10.80 3.09 4.69
C LYS A 14 -9.35 2.67 4.52
N GLU A 15 -8.86 1.75 5.35
CA GLU A 15 -7.52 1.20 5.22
C GLU A 15 -7.32 0.51 3.87
N LYS A 16 -8.32 -0.25 3.40
CA LYS A 16 -8.25 -0.91 2.10
C LYS A 16 -8.24 0.10 0.94
N GLN A 17 -8.95 1.23 1.07
CA GLN A 17 -8.92 2.31 0.08
C GLN A 17 -7.56 3.02 0.04
N LYS A 18 -7.00 3.30 1.21
CA LYS A 18 -5.67 3.92 1.36
C LYS A 18 -4.57 2.98 0.86
N PHE A 19 -4.54 1.76 1.39
CA PHE A 19 -3.53 0.74 1.18
C PHE A 19 -4.13 -0.58 0.68
N PRO A 20 -4.64 -0.64 -0.55
CA PRO A 20 -5.08 -1.89 -1.15
C PRO A 20 -3.90 -2.82 -1.33
N GLN A 21 -4.18 -4.12 -1.23
CA GLN A 21 -3.19 -5.16 -1.41
C GLN A 21 -2.59 -5.11 -2.82
N CYS A 22 -1.27 -5.26 -2.90
CA CYS A 22 -0.58 -5.38 -4.18
C CYS A 22 -0.82 -6.76 -4.81
N ASN A 23 -0.54 -6.89 -6.10
CA ASN A 23 -0.49 -8.20 -6.74
C ASN A 23 0.84 -8.86 -6.40
N THR A 24 0.82 -10.18 -6.18
CA THR A 24 2.00 -10.96 -5.82
C THR A 24 2.06 -12.23 -6.62
N GLU A 25 3.25 -12.59 -7.08
CA GLU A 25 3.50 -13.88 -7.71
C GLU A 25 4.80 -14.46 -7.15
N TRP A 26 4.84 -15.77 -6.95
CA TRP A 26 6.06 -16.48 -6.60
C TRP A 26 6.23 -17.68 -7.52
N ARG A 27 7.48 -17.89 -7.97
CA ARG A 27 7.86 -19.04 -8.80
C ARG A 27 9.17 -19.62 -8.29
N ALA A 28 9.20 -20.94 -8.11
CA ALA A 28 10.36 -21.65 -7.57
C ALA A 28 11.68 -21.42 -8.32
N ASN A 29 11.63 -21.11 -9.63
CA ASN A 29 12.81 -20.90 -10.46
C ASN A 29 13.22 -19.44 -10.64
N LYS A 30 12.43 -18.50 -10.12
CA LYS A 30 12.61 -17.08 -10.44
C LYS A 30 12.42 -16.15 -9.22
N GLY A 31 11.84 -16.64 -8.12
CA GLY A 31 11.60 -15.89 -6.88
C GLY A 31 10.23 -15.21 -6.79
N SER A 32 10.17 -14.04 -6.16
CA SER A 32 8.92 -13.28 -5.90
C SER A 32 8.81 -12.03 -6.76
N TRP A 33 7.63 -11.71 -7.26
CA TRP A 33 7.27 -10.41 -7.85
C TRP A 33 6.12 -9.79 -7.09
N PHE A 34 6.22 -8.48 -6.90
CA PHE A 34 5.19 -7.63 -6.33
C PHE A 34 4.94 -6.50 -7.30
N TRP A 35 3.67 -6.20 -7.62
CA TRP A 35 3.37 -5.07 -8.49
C TRP A 35 2.04 -4.42 -8.17
N CYS A 36 1.95 -3.16 -8.55
CA CYS A 36 0.73 -2.38 -8.51
C CYS A 36 0.16 -2.21 -9.91
N SER A 37 -1.16 -2.18 -9.96
CA SER A 37 -1.95 -2.01 -11.18
C SER A 37 -3.15 -1.12 -10.86
N PRO A 38 -3.84 -0.58 -11.88
CA PRO A 38 -5.00 0.27 -11.66
C PRO A 38 -6.15 -0.40 -10.88
N LYS A 39 -6.16 -1.73 -10.75
CA LYS A 39 -7.20 -2.52 -10.05
C LYS A 39 -6.69 -3.33 -8.87
N SER A 40 -5.48 -3.06 -8.36
CA SER A 40 -4.90 -3.79 -7.23
C SER A 40 -5.81 -3.69 -5.98
N GLY A 41 -6.00 -4.81 -5.28
CA GLY A 41 -6.91 -4.92 -4.14
C GLY A 41 -8.40 -4.74 -4.47
N GLY A 42 -8.79 -4.73 -5.76
CA GLY A 42 -10.17 -4.54 -6.22
C GLY A 42 -10.63 -3.08 -6.21
N ILE A 43 -9.71 -2.13 -6.17
CA ILE A 43 -10.00 -0.68 -6.17
C ILE A 43 -9.47 -0.06 -7.45
N ASN A 44 -10.28 0.74 -8.13
CA ASN A 44 -9.91 1.43 -9.36
C ASN A 44 -9.26 2.79 -9.06
N ARG A 45 -7.99 2.97 -9.40
CA ARG A 45 -7.21 4.20 -9.18
C ARG A 45 -5.93 4.20 -10.03
N ASP A 46 -5.13 5.27 -9.94
CA ASP A 46 -3.83 5.32 -10.59
C ASP A 46 -2.86 4.27 -10.04
N THR A 47 -1.91 3.88 -10.90
CA THR A 47 -0.92 2.87 -10.52
C THR A 47 0.04 3.43 -9.49
N GLY A 48 -0.03 2.90 -8.27
CA GLY A 48 0.90 3.22 -7.20
C GLY A 48 2.18 2.39 -7.26
N VAL A 49 2.93 2.41 -6.15
CA VAL A 49 4.14 1.60 -5.97
C VAL A 49 3.95 0.57 -4.86
N PRO A 50 4.54 -0.63 -4.97
CA PRO A 50 4.45 -1.65 -3.93
C PRO A 50 5.30 -1.24 -2.72
N ARG A 51 4.74 -1.33 -1.52
CA ARG A 51 5.42 -1.07 -0.24
C ARG A 51 5.10 -2.16 0.77
N LYS A 52 6.03 -2.39 1.70
CA LYS A 52 5.76 -3.20 2.90
C LYS A 52 4.96 -2.34 3.87
N CYS A 53 3.84 -2.84 4.35
CA CYS A 53 2.99 -2.18 5.34
C CYS A 53 2.96 -3.01 6.62
N TYR A 54 3.34 -2.39 7.73
CA TYR A 54 3.36 -3.00 9.05
C TYR A 54 2.10 -2.65 9.82
N LYS A 55 1.25 -3.66 10.05
CA LYS A 55 0.04 -3.48 10.85
C LYS A 55 0.24 -3.99 12.28
N PRO A 56 -0.24 -3.25 13.30
CA PRO A 56 -0.26 -3.76 14.68
C PRO A 56 -0.94 -5.14 14.75
N GLY A 57 -0.31 -6.08 15.45
CA GLY A 57 -0.83 -7.44 15.62
C GLY A 57 -0.49 -8.41 14.49
N THR A 58 0.18 -7.98 13.42
CA THR A 58 0.68 -8.88 12.37
C THR A 58 2.17 -9.16 12.55
N LYS A 59 2.58 -10.42 12.36
CA LYS A 59 4.00 -10.84 12.49
C LYS A 59 4.83 -10.53 11.24
N LYS A 60 4.18 -10.36 10.09
CA LYS A 60 4.83 -10.16 8.79
C LYS A 60 4.21 -8.93 8.13
N PRO A 61 5.01 -8.09 7.45
CA PRO A 61 4.46 -6.99 6.68
C PRO A 61 3.63 -7.51 5.51
N CYS A 62 2.56 -6.79 5.18
CA CYS A 62 1.77 -7.05 3.98
C CYS A 62 2.26 -6.17 2.83
N CYS A 63 2.16 -6.64 1.59
CA CYS A 63 2.42 -5.81 0.44
C CYS A 63 1.19 -4.98 0.07
N VAL A 64 1.35 -3.67 -0.04
CA VAL A 64 0.28 -2.72 -0.40
C VAL A 64 0.71 -1.81 -1.53
N CYS A 65 -0.26 -1.29 -2.26
CA CYS A 65 -0.03 -0.25 -3.25
C CYS A 65 -0.22 1.13 -2.64
N VAL A 66 0.72 2.03 -2.91
CA VAL A 66 0.74 3.37 -2.33
C VAL A 66 0.76 4.41 -3.45
N GLY A 67 -0.16 5.38 -3.38
CA GLY A 67 -0.19 6.50 -4.32
C GLY A 67 1.05 7.37 -4.13
N THR A 68 1.67 7.78 -5.24
CA THR A 68 2.90 8.57 -5.25
C THR A 68 2.67 10.06 -5.47
N THR A 69 1.42 10.46 -5.74
CA THR A 69 1.02 11.83 -6.07
C THR A 69 -0.19 12.25 -5.26
N GLY A 70 -0.39 13.56 -5.14
CA GLY A 70 -1.53 14.16 -4.45
C GLY A 70 -1.34 14.28 -2.94
N SER A 71 -2.39 14.74 -2.25
CA SER A 71 -2.36 14.94 -0.80
C SER A 71 -2.45 13.59 -0.05
N PRO A 72 -1.85 13.49 1.15
CA PRO A 72 -1.97 12.30 1.99
C PRO A 72 -3.42 12.05 2.40
N SER A 73 -3.82 10.78 2.47
CA SER A 73 -5.18 10.37 2.79
C SER A 73 -5.61 10.75 4.21
N ASP A 74 -4.68 10.78 5.17
CA ASP A 74 -4.98 11.10 6.58
C ASP A 74 -5.06 12.61 6.84
N GLN A 75 -4.36 13.42 6.04
CA GLN A 75 -4.21 14.86 6.24
C GLN A 75 -4.24 15.60 4.89
N PRO A 76 -5.38 15.56 4.17
CA PRO A 76 -5.48 16.11 2.83
C PRO A 76 -5.25 17.63 2.79
N ASP A 77 -5.68 18.35 3.84
CA ASP A 77 -5.60 19.82 3.92
C ASP A 77 -4.31 20.32 4.58
N SER A 78 -3.35 19.44 4.87
CA SER A 78 -2.11 19.84 5.53
C SER A 78 -1.28 20.73 4.60
N PRO A 79 -1.00 22.00 4.96
CA PRO A 79 -0.25 22.91 4.10
C PRO A 79 1.22 22.50 3.92
N THR A 80 1.71 21.55 4.72
CA THR A 80 3.09 21.05 4.68
C THR A 80 3.25 19.78 3.85
N HIS A 81 2.17 19.26 3.25
CA HIS A 81 2.25 18.05 2.45
C HIS A 81 3.08 18.27 1.17
N ARG A 82 3.84 17.26 0.76
CA ARG A 82 4.75 17.35 -0.40
C ARG A 82 4.14 16.88 -1.73
N ASN A 83 2.81 16.68 -1.78
CA ASN A 83 2.10 16.09 -2.92
C ASN A 83 2.63 14.69 -3.31
N ARG A 84 3.08 13.92 -2.31
CA ARG A 84 3.68 12.57 -2.48
C ARG A 84 2.72 11.44 -2.14
N GLY A 85 1.41 11.71 -2.17
CA GLY A 85 0.37 10.78 -1.76
C GLY A 85 0.61 10.29 -0.33
N ASP A 86 0.56 8.98 -0.14
CA ASP A 86 0.73 8.32 1.16
C ASP A 86 2.14 7.73 1.36
N LEU A 87 3.13 8.13 0.55
CA LEU A 87 4.50 7.58 0.63
C LEU A 87 5.21 7.82 1.97
N ASP A 88 4.81 8.87 2.69
CA ASP A 88 5.43 9.28 3.95
C ASP A 88 4.72 8.68 5.19
N ASP A 89 3.82 7.70 5.01
CA ASP A 89 3.17 7.00 6.13
C ASP A 89 4.21 6.18 6.94
N PRO A 90 4.25 6.34 8.27
CA PRO A 90 5.28 5.74 9.12
C PRO A 90 5.21 4.21 9.19
N ASN A 91 4.10 3.59 8.78
CA ASN A 91 3.95 2.15 8.75
C ASN A 91 4.44 1.51 7.45
N LEU A 92 4.97 2.32 6.53
CA LEU A 92 5.47 1.86 5.24
C LEU A 92 6.99 1.75 5.22
N GLU A 93 7.46 0.73 4.51
CA GLU A 93 8.88 0.55 4.21
C GLU A 93 9.05 0.26 2.71
N GLU A 94 10.12 0.81 2.14
CA GLU A 94 10.53 0.48 0.78
C GLU A 94 11.01 -0.98 0.69
N TYR A 95 10.90 -1.54 -0.51
CA TYR A 95 11.48 -2.81 -0.84
C TYR A 95 12.98 -2.64 -1.15
N THR A 96 13.86 -3.15 -0.29
CA THR A 96 15.32 -3.08 -0.50
C THR A 96 15.72 -3.63 -1.87
N GLY A 97 16.49 -2.88 -2.66
CA GLY A 97 16.89 -3.30 -4.00
C GLY A 97 15.83 -3.08 -5.09
N CYS A 98 14.68 -2.50 -4.75
CA CYS A 98 13.68 -2.04 -5.71
C CYS A 98 13.74 -0.51 -5.83
N PRO A 99 13.66 0.08 -7.04
CA PRO A 99 13.62 1.52 -7.19
C PRO A 99 12.41 2.13 -6.45
N PRO A 100 12.55 3.29 -5.76
CA PRO A 100 11.49 3.85 -4.90
C PRO A 100 10.16 4.11 -5.62
N LEU A 101 10.21 4.40 -6.92
CA LEU A 101 9.06 4.69 -7.76
C LEU A 101 8.71 3.57 -8.74
N ALA A 102 9.32 2.39 -8.63
CA ALA A 102 9.00 1.26 -9.50
C ALA A 102 7.59 0.74 -9.21
N ILE A 103 6.81 0.52 -10.26
CA ILE A 103 5.48 -0.10 -10.16
C ILE A 103 5.54 -1.60 -9.89
N MET A 104 6.72 -2.21 -10.05
CA MET A 104 6.98 -3.64 -9.87
C MET A 104 8.36 -3.86 -9.23
N CYS A 105 8.41 -4.76 -8.25
CA CYS A 105 9.63 -5.22 -7.59
C CYS A 105 9.80 -6.73 -7.78
N SER A 106 11.00 -7.18 -8.13
CA SER A 106 11.35 -8.59 -8.30
C SER A 106 12.48 -8.99 -7.37
N PHE A 107 12.32 -10.12 -6.70
CA PHE A 107 13.28 -10.68 -5.75
C PHE A 107 13.65 -12.10 -6.18
N PRO A 108 14.79 -12.29 -6.88
CA PRO A 108 15.26 -13.62 -7.23
C PRO A 108 15.58 -14.44 -5.97
N LEU A 109 15.55 -15.78 -6.12
CA LEU A 109 15.95 -16.73 -5.07
C LEU A 109 17.47 -16.84 -4.95
#